data_AF-A0A7R9DIN1-F1
#
_entry.id   AF-A0A7R9DIN1-F1
#
_cell.length_a   1.000
_cell.length_b   1.000
_cell.length_c   1.000
_cell.angle_alpha   90.00
_cell.angle_beta   90.00
_cell.angle_gamma   90.00
#
_symmetry.space_group_name_H-M   'P 1'
#
loop_
_entity.id
_entity.type
_entity.pdbx_description
1 polymer ?
#
loop_
_entity_poly.entity_id
_entity_poly.type
_entity_poly.pdbx_seq_one_letter_code
_entity_poly.pdbx_strand_id
1 'polypeptide(L)'
;WCNRDPRCKKLQLTDLLVAPVQHIMKVPLILKEVESRTEEPSERELITQILEVEENSIRELDDKMKWLKNFERLLEIQRNIVWPSVFELDPKIYVPEFLKPALTRQPCDRIIVSPRRQIINEGLLQIWDSGKPQEMYVVLFDDMLLLTRRKKGLSKKKSSLSENWASSCSRGSTSSNETSMRYVVYKQPLSLDRFFIHDVSVVESASCRLESAFVLVSLNRFQQVVTIHTFQAPSDQAK
;
A
#
# COMPACT_ATOMS: atom_id res chain seq x y z
N TRP A 1 -4.90 -5.62 35.86
CA TRP A 1 -5.13 -6.26 34.55
C TRP A 1 -6.61 -6.13 34.24
N CYS A 2 -7.00 -5.20 33.35
CA CYS A 2 -8.41 -4.88 33.10
C CYS A 2 -9.22 -6.09 32.58
N ASN A 3 -8.59 -6.99 31.82
CA ASN A 3 -9.24 -8.16 31.21
C ASN A 3 -9.72 -9.23 32.22
N ARG A 4 -9.39 -9.09 33.52
CA ARG A 4 -9.90 -9.97 34.60
C ARG A 4 -11.15 -9.41 35.28
N ASP A 5 -11.58 -8.21 34.93
CA ASP A 5 -12.80 -7.62 35.46
C ASP A 5 -14.02 -8.44 34.99
N PRO A 6 -14.94 -8.86 35.88
CA PRO A 6 -16.14 -9.60 35.51
C PRO A 6 -16.99 -8.91 34.42
N ARG A 7 -16.97 -7.58 34.35
CA ARG A 7 -17.71 -6.80 33.33
C ARG A 7 -17.20 -7.04 31.91
N CYS A 8 -15.94 -7.45 31.75
CA CYS A 8 -15.38 -7.83 30.46
C CYS A 8 -15.98 -9.14 29.92
N LYS A 9 -16.73 -9.91 30.72
CA LYS A 9 -17.37 -11.17 30.30
C LYS A 9 -16.39 -12.15 29.61
N LYS A 10 -15.14 -12.21 30.10
CA LYS A 10 -14.03 -12.99 29.54
C LYS A 10 -13.56 -12.57 28.12
N LEU A 11 -14.08 -11.47 27.58
CA LEU A 11 -13.65 -10.91 26.30
C LEU A 11 -12.31 -10.19 26.45
N GLN A 12 -11.46 -10.31 25.43
CA GLN A 12 -10.25 -9.51 25.29
C GLN A 12 -10.59 -8.14 24.69
N LEU A 13 -9.67 -7.18 24.81
CA LEU A 13 -9.81 -5.85 24.23
C LEU A 13 -10.07 -5.92 22.71
N THR A 14 -9.38 -6.80 22.00
CA THR A 14 -9.57 -7.01 20.55
C THR A 14 -10.99 -7.44 20.21
N ASP A 15 -11.61 -8.28 21.04
CA ASP A 15 -12.98 -8.75 20.83
C ASP A 15 -13.98 -7.60 21.02
N LEU A 16 -13.74 -6.75 22.03
CA LEU A 16 -14.56 -5.57 22.31
C LEU A 16 -14.45 -4.50 21.21
N LEU A 17 -13.28 -4.33 20.60
CA LEU A 17 -13.06 -3.35 19.52
C LEU A 17 -13.78 -3.73 18.23
N VAL A 18 -13.95 -5.02 17.96
CA VAL A 18 -14.61 -5.52 16.74
C VAL A 18 -16.14 -5.61 16.92
N ALA A 19 -16.63 -5.67 18.17
CA ALA A 19 -18.05 -5.85 18.48
C ALA A 19 -19.02 -4.83 17.83
N PRO A 20 -18.72 -3.51 17.74
CA PRO A 20 -19.63 -2.56 17.08
C PRO A 20 -19.86 -2.87 15.60
N VAL A 21 -18.78 -3.22 14.87
CA VAL A 21 -18.87 -3.58 13.45
C VAL A 21 -19.66 -4.88 13.28
N GLN A 22 -19.39 -5.88 14.12
CA GLN A 22 -20.16 -7.14 14.13
C GLN A 22 -21.64 -6.93 14.44
N HIS A 23 -21.98 -5.99 15.32
CA HIS A 23 -23.36 -5.67 15.64
C HIS A 23 -24.09 -5.11 14.43
N ILE A 24 -23.53 -4.07 13.79
CA ILE A 24 -24.13 -3.44 12.61
C ILE A 24 -24.27 -4.45 11.46
N MET A 25 -23.29 -5.32 11.22
CA MET A 25 -23.37 -6.36 10.19
C MET A 25 -24.50 -7.39 10.42
N LYS A 26 -24.99 -7.55 11.67
CA LYS A 26 -26.08 -8.48 12.00
C LYS A 26 -27.46 -7.85 11.84
N VAL A 27 -27.58 -6.52 11.93
CA VAL A 27 -28.88 -5.83 11.87
C VAL A 27 -29.64 -6.14 10.57
N PRO A 28 -29.04 -6.10 9.37
CA PRO A 28 -29.75 -6.47 8.15
C PRO A 28 -30.22 -7.94 8.13
N LEU A 29 -29.46 -8.85 8.75
CA LEU A 29 -29.85 -10.27 8.81
C LEU A 29 -31.09 -10.47 9.67
N ILE A 30 -31.16 -9.76 10.80
CA ILE A 30 -32.32 -9.79 11.70
C ILE A 30 -33.52 -9.13 11.01
N LEU A 31 -33.33 -7.98 10.37
CA LEU A 31 -34.40 -7.28 9.67
C LEU A 31 -34.96 -8.09 8.50
N LYS A 32 -34.12 -8.84 7.75
CA LYS A 32 -34.58 -9.78 6.72
C LYS A 32 -35.45 -10.89 7.28
N GLU A 33 -35.13 -11.39 8.47
CA GLU A 33 -35.94 -12.41 9.14
C GLU A 33 -37.26 -11.83 9.67
N VAL A 34 -37.30 -10.55 10.05
CA VAL A 34 -38.55 -9.86 10.41
C VAL A 34 -39.40 -9.64 9.16
N GLU A 35 -38.80 -9.10 8.09
CA GLU A 35 -39.45 -8.84 6.80
C GLU A 35 -40.12 -10.08 6.21
N SER A 36 -39.44 -11.24 6.27
CA SER A 36 -39.97 -12.51 5.77
C SER A 36 -41.17 -13.06 6.55
N ARG A 37 -41.37 -12.58 7.77
CA ARG A 37 -42.47 -12.97 8.68
C ARG A 37 -43.56 -11.91 8.80
N THR A 38 -43.39 -10.74 8.20
CA THR A 38 -44.38 -9.66 8.20
C THR A 38 -45.46 -9.91 7.13
N GLU A 39 -46.71 -10.05 7.56
CA GLU A 39 -47.85 -10.31 6.68
C GLU A 39 -48.40 -9.03 6.03
N GLU A 40 -48.36 -7.91 6.76
CA GLU A 40 -48.89 -6.62 6.31
C GLU A 40 -47.99 -6.02 5.22
N PRO A 41 -48.49 -5.80 3.99
CA PRO A 41 -47.66 -5.37 2.86
C PRO A 41 -47.04 -3.99 3.08
N SER A 42 -47.76 -3.08 3.75
CA SER A 42 -47.28 -1.72 4.03
C SER A 42 -46.11 -1.71 5.02
N GLU A 43 -46.17 -2.53 6.06
CA GLU A 43 -45.08 -2.72 7.02
C GLU A 43 -43.89 -3.43 6.39
N ARG A 44 -44.14 -4.44 5.54
CA ARG A 44 -43.08 -5.14 4.82
C ARG A 44 -42.30 -4.20 3.92
N GLU A 45 -42.99 -3.33 3.16
CA GLU A 45 -42.36 -2.32 2.31
C GLU A 45 -41.51 -1.33 3.13
N LEU A 46 -42.00 -0.91 4.30
CA LEU A 46 -41.22 -0.08 5.21
C LEU A 46 -39.93 -0.79 5.68
N ILE A 47 -40.01 -2.08 6.03
CA ILE A 47 -38.83 -2.86 6.44
C ILE A 47 -37.85 -3.01 5.26
N THR A 48 -38.33 -3.22 4.04
CA THR A 48 -37.49 -3.25 2.84
C THR A 48 -36.72 -1.94 2.64
N GLN A 49 -37.38 -0.80 2.84
CA GLN A 49 -36.71 0.52 2.76
C GLN A 49 -35.65 0.69 3.85
N ILE A 50 -35.93 0.27 5.08
CA ILE A 50 -34.94 0.29 6.17
C ILE A 50 -33.75 -0.61 5.84
N LEU A 51 -34.00 -1.81 5.31
CA LEU A 51 -32.96 -2.74 4.88
C LEU A 51 -32.04 -2.12 3.83
N GLU A 52 -32.59 -1.42 2.84
CA GLU A 52 -31.80 -0.76 1.81
C GLU A 52 -30.90 0.34 2.40
N VAL A 53 -31.42 1.15 3.32
CA VAL A 53 -30.65 2.20 4.02
C VAL A 53 -29.53 1.59 4.87
N GLU A 54 -29.82 0.51 5.61
CA GLU A 54 -28.83 -0.18 6.44
C GLU A 54 -27.73 -0.84 5.59
N GLU A 55 -28.10 -1.53 4.52
CA GLU A 55 -27.13 -2.14 3.60
C GLU A 55 -26.23 -1.09 2.93
N ASN A 56 -26.79 0.05 2.52
CA ASN A 56 -26.01 1.15 1.96
C ASN A 56 -25.07 1.77 3.00
N SER A 57 -25.53 1.95 4.25
CA SER A 57 -24.70 2.44 5.36
C SER A 57 -23.52 1.53 5.65
N ILE A 58 -23.70 0.20 5.57
CA ILE A 58 -22.64 -0.78 5.73
C ILE A 58 -21.63 -0.70 4.58
N ARG A 59 -22.09 -0.57 3.33
CA ARG A 59 -21.21 -0.40 2.16
C ARG A 59 -20.36 0.86 2.29
N GLU A 60 -20.96 1.99 2.66
CA GLU A 60 -20.22 3.23 2.90
C GLU A 60 -19.17 3.11 4.00
N LEU A 61 -19.48 2.38 5.08
CA LEU A 61 -18.56 2.14 6.17
C LEU A 61 -17.36 1.30 5.70
N ASP A 62 -17.60 0.24 4.93
CA ASP A 62 -16.55 -0.60 4.35
C ASP A 62 -15.62 0.22 3.43
N ASP A 63 -16.18 1.09 2.59
CA ASP A 63 -15.40 1.97 1.72
C ASP A 63 -14.56 2.98 2.51
N LYS A 64 -15.12 3.58 3.57
CA LYS A 64 -14.37 4.46 4.48
C LYS A 64 -13.23 3.71 5.19
N MET A 65 -13.46 2.46 5.58
CA MET A 65 -12.43 1.62 6.19
C MET A 65 -11.31 1.26 5.21
N LYS A 66 -11.64 0.90 3.96
CA LYS A 66 -10.65 0.67 2.90
C LYS A 66 -9.83 1.91 2.63
N TRP A 67 -10.49 3.07 2.52
CA TRP A 67 -9.82 4.35 2.32
C TRP A 67 -8.86 4.66 3.47
N LEU A 68 -9.29 4.49 4.72
CA LEU A 68 -8.44 4.75 5.89
C LEU A 68 -7.21 3.85 5.92
N LYS A 69 -7.37 2.54 5.67
CA LYS A 69 -6.25 1.59 5.59
C LYS A 69 -5.26 1.97 4.50
N ASN A 70 -5.76 2.32 3.31
CA ASN A 70 -4.92 2.81 2.20
C ASN A 70 -4.17 4.10 2.60
N PHE A 71 -4.87 5.06 3.21
CA PHE A 71 -4.27 6.33 3.61
C PHE A 71 -3.21 6.17 4.69
N GLU A 72 -3.44 5.31 5.70
CA GLU A 72 -2.45 4.94 6.70
C GLU A 72 -1.21 4.29 6.06
N ARG A 73 -1.42 3.41 5.08
CA ARG A 73 -0.32 2.79 4.32
C ARG A 73 0.47 3.81 3.49
N LEU A 74 -0.19 4.76 2.83
CA LEU A 74 0.47 5.86 2.12
C LEU A 74 1.35 6.70 3.07
N LEU A 75 0.83 7.03 4.26
CA LEU A 75 1.57 7.75 5.29
C LEU A 75 2.79 6.96 5.76
N GLU A 76 2.66 5.65 5.95
CA GLU A 76 3.77 4.78 6.34
C GLU A 76 4.88 4.77 5.28
N ILE A 77 4.52 4.57 4.00
CA ILE A 77 5.47 4.60 2.89
C ILE A 77 6.15 5.97 2.83
N GLN A 78 5.38 7.06 2.87
CA GLN A 78 5.89 8.43 2.85
C GLN A 78 6.84 8.76 3.99
N ARG A 79 6.64 8.17 5.17
CA ARG A 79 7.51 8.40 6.33
C ARG A 79 8.84 7.63 6.23
N ASN A 80 8.83 6.50 5.52
CA ASN A 80 9.97 5.60 5.40
C ASN A 80 10.70 5.66 4.05
N ILE A 81 10.14 6.36 3.06
CA ILE A 81 10.74 6.54 1.74
C ILE A 81 11.97 7.44 1.82
N VAL A 82 12.99 7.07 1.05
CA VAL A 82 14.22 7.85 0.90
C VAL A 82 14.43 8.07 -0.58
N TRP A 83 14.38 9.33 -1.00
CA TRP A 83 14.72 9.76 -2.35
C TRP A 83 16.23 9.99 -2.45
N PRO A 84 16.97 9.22 -3.27
CA PRO A 84 18.39 9.48 -3.50
C PRO A 84 18.59 10.86 -4.14
N SER A 85 19.73 11.48 -3.86
CA SER A 85 20.11 12.72 -4.53
C SER A 85 20.29 12.51 -6.04
N VAL A 86 20.28 13.59 -6.81
CA VAL A 86 20.52 13.53 -8.27
C VAL A 86 21.87 12.86 -8.58
N PHE A 87 22.87 13.08 -7.73
CA PHE A 87 24.22 12.52 -7.86
C PHE A 87 24.28 11.00 -7.62
N GLU A 88 23.36 10.47 -6.81
CA GLU A 88 23.27 9.01 -6.59
C GLU A 88 22.54 8.31 -7.73
N LEU A 89 21.58 8.98 -8.36
CA LEU A 89 20.83 8.45 -9.49
C LEU A 89 21.65 8.45 -10.79
N ASP A 90 22.42 9.50 -11.03
CA ASP A 90 23.35 9.59 -12.16
C ASP A 90 24.72 10.10 -11.69
N PRO A 91 25.64 9.20 -11.32
CA PRO A 91 26.96 9.59 -10.81
C PRO A 91 27.88 10.20 -11.88
N LYS A 92 27.52 10.10 -13.17
CA LYS A 92 28.31 10.65 -14.28
C LYS A 92 27.87 12.05 -14.70
N ILE A 93 26.78 12.56 -14.13
CA ILE A 93 26.25 13.87 -14.48
C ILE A 93 27.19 14.99 -13.99
N TYR A 94 27.56 15.89 -14.89
CA TYR A 94 28.28 17.10 -14.52
C TYR A 94 27.30 18.12 -13.94
N VAL A 95 27.54 18.56 -12.70
CA VAL A 95 26.74 19.59 -12.03
C VAL A 95 27.67 20.71 -11.55
N PRO A 96 27.44 21.96 -12.00
CA PRO A 96 28.18 23.11 -11.50
C PRO A 96 28.09 23.24 -9.98
N GLU A 97 29.19 23.60 -9.32
CA GLU A 97 29.31 23.59 -7.85
C GLU A 97 28.22 24.42 -7.16
N PHE A 98 27.87 25.58 -7.73
CA PHE A 98 26.86 26.48 -7.18
C PHE A 98 25.44 25.89 -7.18
N LEU A 99 25.15 24.87 -8.01
CA LEU A 99 23.85 24.18 -8.03
C LEU A 99 23.80 22.95 -7.13
N LYS A 100 24.94 22.44 -6.68
CA LYS A 100 24.97 21.21 -5.89
C LYS A 100 24.13 21.25 -4.61
N PRO A 101 24.13 22.35 -3.82
CA PRO A 101 23.28 22.46 -2.64
C PRO A 101 21.78 22.33 -2.98
N ALA A 102 21.35 22.92 -4.10
CA ALA A 102 19.96 22.88 -4.54
C ALA A 102 19.52 21.48 -5.01
N LEU A 103 20.43 20.68 -5.57
CA LEU A 103 20.14 19.35 -6.13
C LEU A 103 20.43 18.18 -5.18
N THR A 104 20.78 18.49 -3.92
CA THR A 104 21.01 17.47 -2.89
C THR A 104 19.71 16.78 -2.45
N ARG A 105 18.56 17.45 -2.61
CA ARG A 105 17.23 16.89 -2.28
C ARG A 105 16.36 16.86 -3.52
N GLN A 106 15.56 15.79 -3.64
CA GLN A 106 14.54 15.71 -4.68
C GLN A 106 13.32 16.56 -4.28
N PRO A 107 12.72 17.32 -5.20
CA PRO A 107 11.51 18.10 -4.93
C PRO A 107 10.26 17.22 -4.78
N CYS A 108 10.33 15.96 -5.22
CA CYS A 108 9.24 15.00 -5.12
C CYS A 108 9.16 14.30 -3.75
N ASP A 109 9.74 14.88 -2.70
CA ASP A 109 9.84 14.24 -1.39
C ASP A 109 8.49 13.91 -0.74
N ARG A 110 7.40 14.60 -1.14
CA ARG A 110 6.03 14.43 -0.62
C ARG A 110 5.04 13.84 -1.62
N ILE A 111 5.51 13.27 -2.74
CA ILE A 111 4.57 12.87 -3.78
C ILE A 111 3.64 11.74 -3.34
N ILE A 112 4.02 10.87 -2.39
CA ILE A 112 3.32 9.61 -2.09
C ILE A 112 1.92 9.86 -1.53
N VAL A 113 1.80 10.76 -0.55
CA VAL A 113 0.53 10.98 0.16
C VAL A 113 -0.37 11.92 -0.64
N SER A 114 -1.47 11.36 -1.14
CA SER A 114 -2.56 12.08 -1.77
C SER A 114 -3.89 11.42 -1.36
N PRO A 115 -4.93 12.19 -0.97
CA PRO A 115 -6.22 11.62 -0.60
C PRO A 115 -6.90 10.81 -1.71
N ARG A 116 -6.50 11.05 -2.96
CA ARG A 116 -7.06 10.38 -4.15
C ARG A 116 -6.26 9.17 -4.59
N ARG A 117 -5.00 9.03 -4.16
CA ARG A 117 -4.13 7.94 -4.62
C ARG A 117 -4.49 6.64 -3.92
N GLN A 118 -4.55 5.57 -4.67
CA GLN A 118 -4.76 4.22 -4.15
C GLN A 118 -3.53 3.35 -4.40
N ILE A 119 -3.18 2.52 -3.42
CA ILE A 119 -2.25 1.40 -3.61
C ILE A 119 -3.07 0.25 -4.18
N ILE A 120 -2.78 -0.13 -5.42
CA ILE A 120 -3.44 -1.23 -6.12
C ILE A 120 -2.80 -2.56 -5.73
N ASN A 121 -1.46 -2.60 -5.68
CA ASN A 121 -0.71 -3.77 -5.28
C ASN A 121 0.67 -3.38 -4.74
N GLU A 122 1.25 -4.21 -3.88
CA GLU A 122 2.62 -4.04 -3.41
C GLU A 122 3.25 -5.37 -3.03
N GLY A 123 4.55 -5.53 -3.26
CA GLY A 123 5.19 -6.83 -3.05
C GLY A 123 6.68 -6.85 -3.33
N LEU A 124 7.29 -7.99 -3.02
CA LEU A 124 8.70 -8.25 -3.32
C LEU A 124 8.84 -8.87 -4.71
N LEU A 125 9.71 -8.28 -5.53
CA LEU A 125 10.08 -8.78 -6.84
C LEU A 125 11.61 -8.75 -6.99
N GLN A 126 12.15 -9.60 -7.84
CA GLN A 126 13.56 -9.52 -8.27
C GLN A 126 13.64 -8.73 -9.57
N ILE A 127 14.55 -7.75 -9.66
CA ILE A 127 14.84 -7.01 -10.90
C ILE A 127 16.20 -7.42 -11.45
N TRP A 128 16.26 -7.67 -12.76
CA TRP A 128 17.46 -8.05 -13.51
C TRP A 128 18.03 -6.88 -14.34
N ASP A 129 18.61 -5.87 -13.68
CA ASP A 129 19.07 -4.63 -14.34
C ASP A 129 20.61 -4.53 -14.57
N SER A 130 21.43 -5.32 -13.86
CA SER A 130 22.91 -5.18 -13.90
C SER A 130 23.65 -6.51 -13.88
N GLY A 131 23.07 -7.53 -14.52
CA GLY A 131 23.64 -8.88 -14.60
C GLY A 131 23.55 -9.71 -13.30
N LYS A 132 22.99 -9.12 -12.22
CA LYS A 132 22.63 -9.84 -10.99
C LYS A 132 21.20 -9.49 -10.59
N PRO A 133 20.40 -10.48 -10.14
CA PRO A 133 19.07 -10.22 -9.61
C PRO A 133 19.18 -9.43 -8.32
N GLN A 134 18.29 -8.46 -8.15
CA GLN A 134 18.18 -7.67 -6.93
C GLN A 134 16.76 -7.63 -6.41
N GLU A 135 16.60 -7.92 -5.12
CA GLU A 135 15.33 -7.81 -4.44
C GLU A 135 14.90 -6.34 -4.34
N MET A 136 13.67 -6.09 -4.77
CA MET A 136 13.01 -4.80 -4.72
C MET A 136 11.64 -4.95 -4.07
N TYR A 137 11.23 -3.92 -3.34
CA TYR A 137 9.85 -3.74 -2.94
C TYR A 137 9.19 -2.77 -3.93
N VAL A 138 8.18 -3.27 -4.61
CA VAL A 138 7.47 -2.57 -5.67
C VAL A 138 6.10 -2.17 -5.15
N VAL A 139 5.72 -0.92 -5.39
CA VAL A 139 4.40 -0.39 -5.04
C VAL A 139 3.74 0.11 -6.31
N LEU A 140 2.62 -0.50 -6.67
CA LEU A 140 1.76 -0.07 -7.75
C LEU A 140 0.67 0.83 -7.18
N PHE A 141 0.76 2.11 -7.49
CA PHE A 141 -0.32 3.06 -7.29
C PHE A 141 -1.26 3.06 -8.51
N ASP A 142 -2.39 3.75 -8.40
CA ASP A 142 -3.33 3.97 -9.49
C ASP A 142 -2.82 4.91 -10.59
N ASP A 143 -1.73 5.66 -10.34
CA ASP A 143 -1.15 6.63 -11.29
C ASP A 143 0.34 6.39 -11.61
N MET A 144 1.04 5.59 -10.81
CA MET A 144 2.47 5.29 -11.01
C MET A 144 2.92 3.97 -10.38
N LEU A 145 4.02 3.43 -10.89
CA LEU A 145 4.76 2.31 -10.31
C LEU A 145 6.04 2.82 -9.65
N LEU A 146 6.25 2.47 -8.38
CA LEU A 146 7.41 2.85 -7.60
C LEU A 146 8.29 1.64 -7.30
N LEU A 147 9.57 1.72 -7.69
CA LEU A 147 10.57 0.70 -7.45
C LEU A 147 11.48 1.13 -6.29
N THR A 148 11.57 0.30 -5.25
CA THR A 148 12.37 0.63 -4.06
C THR A 148 13.26 -0.52 -3.63
N ARG A 149 14.46 -0.18 -3.16
CA ARG A 149 15.34 -1.09 -2.42
C ARG A 149 14.97 -1.05 -0.95
N ARG A 150 14.93 -2.23 -0.36
CA ARG A 150 14.64 -2.44 1.05
C ARG A 150 15.93 -2.32 1.88
N LYS A 151 16.03 -1.33 2.77
CA LYS A 151 17.17 -1.15 3.67
C LYS A 151 16.71 -1.10 5.13
N LYS A 152 17.32 -1.91 5.99
CA LYS A 152 17.10 -1.85 7.45
C LYS A 152 17.51 -0.46 7.96
N GLY A 153 16.58 0.29 8.55
CA GLY A 153 16.87 1.62 9.07
C GLY A 153 17.77 1.57 10.30
N LEU A 154 18.94 2.21 10.25
CA LEU A 154 19.70 2.49 11.47
C LEU A 154 18.89 3.50 12.31
N SER A 155 18.35 3.05 13.45
CA SER A 155 17.65 3.89 14.41
C SER A 155 18.61 4.98 14.92
N LYS A 156 18.51 6.21 14.42
CA LYS A 156 19.05 7.38 15.11
C LYS A 156 18.10 7.70 16.27
N LYS A 157 18.64 7.80 17.49
CA LYS A 157 17.90 8.18 18.71
C LYS A 157 17.01 9.40 18.41
N LYS A 158 15.73 9.26 18.74
CA LYS A 158 14.67 10.28 18.56
C LYS A 158 15.14 11.65 19.05
N SER A 159 15.21 12.65 18.17
CA SER A 159 15.21 14.05 18.58
C SER A 159 13.77 14.50 18.76
N SER A 160 13.45 14.90 20.00
CA SER A 160 12.16 15.43 20.41
C SER A 160 11.82 16.73 19.68
N LEU A 161 10.54 16.89 19.25
CA LEU A 161 9.69 18.08 19.46
C LEU A 161 8.54 18.32 18.44
N SER A 162 8.18 17.40 17.52
CA SER A 162 6.98 17.67 16.67
C SER A 162 6.11 16.50 16.18
N GLU A 163 6.30 15.25 16.61
CA GLU A 163 5.53 14.10 16.07
C GLU A 163 4.36 13.61 16.96
N ASN A 164 3.79 14.47 17.80
CA ASN A 164 2.82 14.04 18.82
C ASN A 164 1.37 13.82 18.33
N TRP A 165 1.02 14.07 17.06
CA TRP A 165 -0.37 13.84 16.59
C TRP A 165 -0.62 12.40 16.09
N ALA A 166 0.38 11.71 15.55
CA ALA A 166 0.18 10.43 14.86
C ALA A 166 0.42 9.18 15.73
N SER A 167 0.79 9.33 17.00
CA SER A 167 1.28 8.21 17.83
C SER A 167 0.24 7.60 18.78
N SER A 168 -1.02 8.06 18.74
CA SER A 168 -2.03 7.69 19.75
C SER A 168 -2.89 6.47 19.38
N CYS A 169 -2.82 5.95 18.16
CA CYS A 169 -3.77 4.95 17.67
C CYS A 169 -3.22 3.51 17.57
N SER A 170 -1.92 3.28 17.76
CA SER A 170 -1.28 1.98 17.44
C SER A 170 -0.57 1.30 18.62
N ARG A 171 -0.86 1.68 19.87
CA ARG A 171 -0.35 0.96 21.05
C ARG A 171 -1.22 -0.25 21.37
N GLY A 172 -1.06 -1.30 20.57
CA GLY A 172 -1.92 -2.48 20.68
C GLY A 172 -1.39 -3.80 20.15
N SER A 173 -0.08 -4.07 20.03
CA SER A 173 0.45 -5.45 20.08
C SER A 173 1.99 -5.53 20.01
N THR A 174 2.54 -6.35 20.90
CA THR A 174 3.80 -7.13 20.82
C THR A 174 5.10 -6.45 20.35
N SER A 175 6.01 -6.37 21.32
CA SER A 175 7.46 -6.43 21.19
C SER A 175 8.01 -7.10 19.92
N SER A 176 8.44 -6.29 18.97
CA SER A 176 9.69 -6.55 18.25
C SER A 176 10.38 -5.21 18.05
N ASN A 177 11.70 -5.22 18.13
CA ASN A 177 12.55 -4.07 17.86
C ASN A 177 12.53 -3.83 16.35
N GLU A 178 11.37 -3.43 15.79
CA GLU A 178 11.21 -3.22 14.35
C GLU A 178 12.14 -2.10 13.94
N THR A 179 13.23 -2.53 13.33
CA THR A 179 14.15 -1.66 12.62
C THR A 179 13.34 -1.08 11.47
N SER A 180 12.81 0.15 11.62
CA SER A 180 11.93 0.78 10.63
C SER A 180 12.55 0.60 9.24
N MET A 181 11.83 -0.15 8.39
CA MET A 181 12.32 -0.53 7.09
C MET A 181 12.26 0.71 6.20
N ARG A 182 13.39 1.11 5.61
CA ARG A 182 13.41 2.23 4.67
C ARG A 182 13.26 1.74 3.25
N TYR A 183 12.49 2.49 2.48
CA TYR A 183 12.27 2.28 1.05
C TYR A 183 13.14 3.26 0.28
N VAL A 184 14.33 2.84 -0.15
CA VAL A 184 15.22 3.69 -0.94
C VAL A 184 14.79 3.61 -2.39
N VAL A 185 14.33 4.71 -2.96
CA VAL A 185 13.87 4.74 -4.36
C VAL A 185 15.01 4.31 -5.27
N TYR A 186 14.74 3.33 -6.14
CA TYR A 186 15.77 2.77 -7.02
C TYR A 186 15.94 3.60 -8.30
N LYS A 187 14.83 3.99 -8.92
CA LYS A 187 14.75 4.76 -10.16
C LYS A 187 13.54 5.71 -10.11
N GLN A 188 13.42 6.59 -11.10
CA GLN A 188 12.27 7.48 -11.20
C GLN A 188 10.95 6.68 -11.21
N PRO A 189 9.88 7.17 -10.56
CA PRO A 189 8.57 6.55 -10.65
C PRO A 189 8.11 6.45 -12.11
N LEU A 190 7.55 5.31 -12.48
CA LEU A 190 7.08 5.06 -13.84
C LEU A 190 5.59 5.38 -13.92
N SER A 191 5.18 6.29 -14.79
CA SER A 191 3.76 6.55 -14.99
C SER A 191 3.10 5.40 -15.77
N LEU A 192 1.88 5.03 -15.39
CA LEU A 192 1.21 3.84 -15.95
C LEU A 192 0.87 3.98 -17.45
N ASP A 193 0.78 5.21 -17.98
CA ASP A 193 0.58 5.47 -19.41
C ASP A 193 1.88 5.40 -20.24
N ARG A 194 3.03 5.18 -19.57
CA ARG A 194 4.36 5.23 -20.17
C ARG A 194 5.09 3.90 -20.20
N PHE A 195 4.41 2.79 -19.91
CA PHE A 195 5.00 1.48 -20.15
C PHE A 195 3.95 0.46 -20.53
N PHE A 196 4.41 -0.64 -21.13
CA PHE A 196 3.61 -1.83 -21.31
C PHE A 196 4.35 -3.03 -20.74
N ILE A 197 3.58 -4.06 -20.41
CA ILE A 197 4.09 -5.31 -19.84
C ILE A 197 4.10 -6.35 -20.96
N HIS A 198 5.23 -7.04 -21.08
CA HIS A 198 5.38 -8.22 -21.89
C HIS A 198 5.54 -9.42 -20.96
N ASP A 199 4.59 -10.33 -21.00
CA ASP A 199 4.66 -11.56 -20.22
C ASP A 199 5.68 -12.51 -20.83
N VAL A 200 6.55 -13.10 -20.00
CA VAL A 200 7.51 -14.11 -20.46
C VAL A 200 6.82 -15.46 -20.43
N SER A 201 6.63 -16.06 -21.60
CA SER A 201 5.99 -17.36 -21.72
C SER A 201 6.84 -18.48 -21.11
N VAL A 202 6.24 -19.63 -20.83
CA VAL A 202 6.94 -20.82 -20.30
C VAL A 202 8.08 -21.26 -21.23
N VAL A 203 7.91 -21.12 -22.55
CA VAL A 203 8.92 -21.49 -23.56
C VAL A 203 10.11 -20.53 -23.51
N GLU A 204 9.85 -19.23 -23.42
CA GLU A 204 10.89 -18.20 -23.32
C GLU A 204 11.62 -18.27 -21.97
N SER A 205 10.87 -18.50 -20.89
CA SER A 205 11.40 -18.77 -19.55
C SER A 205 12.43 -19.90 -19.55
N ALA A 206 12.12 -21.04 -20.20
CA ALA A 206 13.04 -22.17 -20.28
C ALA A 206 14.35 -21.84 -21.03
N SER A 207 14.27 -20.97 -22.04
CA SER A 207 15.43 -20.54 -22.82
C SER A 207 16.32 -19.54 -22.06
N CYS A 208 15.72 -18.67 -21.23
CA CYS A 208 16.40 -17.61 -20.50
C CYS A 208 16.68 -17.93 -19.02
N ARG A 209 16.18 -19.08 -18.52
CA ARG A 209 16.18 -19.47 -17.09
C ARG A 209 15.51 -18.45 -16.18
N LEU A 210 14.41 -17.87 -16.65
CA LEU A 210 13.64 -16.84 -15.95
C LEU A 210 12.21 -17.34 -15.69
N GLU A 211 12.05 -18.09 -14.61
CA GLU A 211 10.73 -18.57 -14.16
C GLU A 211 9.91 -17.42 -13.57
N SER A 212 8.60 -17.43 -13.80
CA SER A 212 7.66 -16.43 -13.28
C SER A 212 8.09 -14.97 -13.53
N ALA A 213 8.56 -14.70 -14.75
CA ALA A 213 9.10 -13.40 -15.13
C ALA A 213 8.16 -12.61 -16.06
N PHE A 214 8.29 -11.29 -16.00
CA PHE A 214 7.64 -10.36 -16.93
C PHE A 214 8.57 -9.17 -17.19
N VAL A 215 8.42 -8.55 -18.35
CA VAL A 215 9.26 -7.44 -18.79
C VAL A 215 8.42 -6.17 -18.91
N LEU A 216 8.89 -5.10 -18.28
CA LEU A 216 8.29 -3.78 -18.39
C LEU A 216 9.13 -2.95 -19.37
N VAL A 217 8.51 -2.51 -20.46
CA VAL A 217 9.14 -1.66 -21.48
C VAL A 217 8.60 -0.24 -21.33
N SER A 218 9.46 0.68 -20.88
CA SER A 218 9.09 2.08 -20.65
C SER A 218 9.40 2.95 -21.87
N LEU A 219 8.44 3.79 -22.22
CA LEU A 219 8.47 4.73 -23.33
C LEU A 219 8.45 6.17 -22.79
N ASN A 220 9.16 7.08 -23.46
CA ASN A 220 8.95 8.51 -23.22
C ASN A 220 7.71 9.03 -23.98
N ARG A 221 7.46 10.33 -23.87
CA ARG A 221 6.38 11.01 -24.58
C ARG A 221 6.46 10.97 -26.11
N PHE A 222 7.61 10.58 -26.66
CA PHE A 222 7.87 10.47 -28.09
C PHE A 222 7.90 9.01 -28.56
N GLN A 223 7.37 8.07 -27.75
CA GLN A 223 7.33 6.63 -28.04
C GLN A 223 8.71 5.98 -28.18
N GLN A 224 9.77 6.64 -27.72
CA GLN A 224 11.10 6.05 -27.68
C GLN A 224 11.22 5.17 -26.44
N VAL A 225 11.73 3.95 -26.62
CA VAL A 225 12.10 3.07 -25.52
C VAL A 225 13.24 3.71 -24.72
N VAL A 226 13.02 3.91 -23.42
CA VAL A 226 14.00 4.56 -22.52
C VAL A 226 14.59 3.55 -21.55
N THR A 227 13.75 2.71 -20.95
CA THR A 227 14.17 1.72 -19.94
C THR A 227 13.42 0.42 -20.12
N ILE A 228 14.12 -0.69 -19.86
CA ILE A 228 13.56 -2.03 -19.82
C ILE A 228 13.87 -2.61 -18.44
N HIS A 229 12.84 -3.14 -17.78
CA HIS A 229 12.98 -3.82 -16.50
C HIS A 229 12.46 -5.24 -16.60
N THR A 230 13.33 -6.21 -16.37
CA THR A 230 12.93 -7.61 -16.26
C THR A 230 12.68 -7.93 -14.80
N PHE A 231 11.43 -8.24 -14.48
CA PHE A 231 10.99 -8.65 -13.15
C PHE A 231 10.84 -10.15 -13.07
N GLN A 232 11.09 -10.70 -11.89
CA GLN A 232 10.83 -12.08 -11.55
C GLN A 232 10.07 -12.12 -10.22
N ALA A 233 8.89 -12.76 -10.27
CA ALA A 233 8.02 -12.99 -9.14
C ALA A 233 8.40 -14.30 -8.41
N PRO A 234 7.98 -14.47 -7.14
CA PRO A 234 8.21 -15.72 -6.41
C PRO A 234 7.39 -16.91 -6.93
N SER A 235 6.31 -16.65 -7.68
CA SER A 235 5.46 -17.67 -8.30
C SER A 235 4.65 -17.07 -9.46
N ASP A 236 4.11 -17.92 -10.34
CA ASP A 236 3.25 -17.50 -11.45
C ASP A 236 1.94 -16.87 -11.00
N GLN A 237 1.46 -17.19 -9.78
CA GLN A 237 0.28 -16.55 -9.21
C GLN A 237 0.58 -15.14 -8.68
N ALA A 238 1.81 -14.90 -8.21
CA ALA A 238 2.26 -13.61 -7.74
C ALA A 238 2.71 -12.69 -8.89
N LYS A 239 3.02 -13.28 -10.05
CA LYS A 239 3.32 -12.60 -11.31
C LYS A 239 2.08 -11.87 -11.84
#